data_AF-A0A971Q5T9-F1
#
_entry.id   AF-A0A971Q5T9-F1
#
_cell.length_a   1.000
_cell.length_b   1.000
_cell.length_c   1.000
_cell.angle_alpha   90.00
_cell.angle_beta   90.00
_cell.angle_gamma   90.00
#
_symmetry.space_group_name_H-M   'P 1'
#
loop_
_entity.id
_entity.type
_entity.pdbx_description
1 polymer ?
#
loop_
_entity_poly.entity_id
_entity_poly.type
_entity_poly.pdbx_seq_one_letter_code
_entity_poly.pdbx_strand_id
1 'polypeptide(L)'
;MNKKTCLQHVVGGIGVCLIAFAPSVFASAVCAMVKIEIQQTLTLERQAFDATMKIHNGFTELPLEAVDIEVLFTDADENSIPATTNPNDTNALFFIRVDSLSNIDAATNGTIAAGQSAEIHWLIIPALGASGTNTAGQLYYVGATLNYRLQGQDLTVDVTPDWITVQPMPRLTLDYFLPAQVYGDDPFTTTIEPPVPYSLGLRILNTGHGPATAVKMESAQPEIVQNDLGLLLGYTILGTEVNGAGAARTLTADFGAIGAGEAGLARWTMETTLMGEFTEFAADISHSDALGGRLTSLIQEVQTHTLVRDVWVDLPGRDAILDLLGKDDTGLTVYESDAIDSAVTNWTGQGSLTRVQGGAGDHLYDAVVPLNAGPFYAEWSYTNGATRDVRTVVRADGKVLKAANAWIEQRRERGTDPWEYYFCLFDTDQGGAYQV
;
A
#
# COMPACT_ATOMS: atom_id res chain seq x y z
N MET A 1 -3.54 30.22 -23.74
CA MET A 1 -4.09 31.51 -24.22
C MET A 1 -5.23 31.88 -23.30
N ASN A 2 -5.02 32.88 -22.43
CA ASN A 2 -6.00 33.76 -21.76
C ASN A 2 -5.38 34.34 -20.48
N LYS A 3 -4.63 35.43 -20.67
CA LYS A 3 -4.27 36.38 -19.61
C LYS A 3 -5.51 37.20 -19.28
N LYS A 4 -5.92 37.25 -18.01
CA LYS A 4 -6.82 38.31 -17.52
C LYS A 4 -5.97 39.50 -17.09
N THR A 5 -5.99 40.55 -17.90
CA THR A 5 -5.48 41.88 -17.63
C THR A 5 -6.49 42.63 -16.73
N CYS A 6 -6.02 43.20 -15.63
CA CYS A 6 -6.79 44.17 -14.85
C CYS A 6 -6.39 45.58 -15.31
N LEU A 7 -7.36 46.35 -15.80
CA LEU A 7 -7.20 47.70 -16.34
C LEU A 7 -7.39 48.71 -15.19
N GLN A 8 -6.37 49.50 -14.85
CA GLN A 8 -6.51 50.64 -13.95
C GLN A 8 -6.73 51.93 -14.75
N HIS A 9 -7.88 52.58 -14.53
CA HIS A 9 -8.09 53.98 -14.83
C HIS A 9 -7.52 54.83 -13.69
N VAL A 10 -6.63 55.78 -14.01
CA VAL A 10 -6.28 56.89 -13.10
C VAL A 10 -6.39 58.20 -13.90
N VAL A 11 -7.41 58.99 -13.56
CA VAL A 11 -7.44 60.44 -13.83
C VAL A 11 -6.77 61.11 -12.63
N GLY A 12 -5.73 61.89 -12.90
CA GLY A 12 -4.91 62.56 -11.89
C GLY A 12 -5.57 63.79 -11.26
N GLY A 13 -5.07 64.18 -10.08
CA GLY A 13 -5.45 65.45 -9.46
C GLY A 13 -4.97 65.71 -8.03
N ILE A 14 -3.65 65.81 -7.84
CA ILE A 14 -2.93 66.71 -6.90
C ILE A 14 -3.16 66.54 -5.37
N GLY A 15 -2.08 66.14 -4.69
CA GLY A 15 -1.91 66.30 -3.24
C GLY A 15 -0.60 65.69 -2.77
N VAL A 16 0.47 66.49 -2.77
CA VAL A 16 1.82 66.09 -2.33
C VAL A 16 1.83 65.80 -0.83
N CYS A 17 2.11 64.56 -0.45
CA CYS A 17 2.59 64.19 0.88
C CYS A 17 3.77 63.23 0.69
N LEU A 18 4.96 63.65 1.11
CA LEU A 18 6.15 62.79 1.16
C LEU A 18 5.93 61.73 2.25
N ILE A 19 5.53 60.53 1.84
CA ILE A 19 5.65 59.32 2.64
C ILE A 19 6.68 58.45 1.93
N ALA A 20 7.77 58.13 2.62
CA ALA A 20 8.72 57.14 2.16
C ALA A 20 8.01 55.79 2.04
N PHE A 21 7.55 55.45 0.84
CA PHE A 21 7.14 54.09 0.52
C PHE A 21 8.40 53.24 0.50
N ALA A 22 8.69 52.57 1.62
CA ALA A 22 9.43 51.33 1.54
C ALA A 22 8.61 50.42 0.62
N PRO A 23 9.16 49.88 -0.48
CA PRO A 23 8.47 48.84 -1.21
C PRO A 23 8.31 47.68 -0.23
N SER A 24 7.07 47.42 0.19
CA SER A 24 6.69 46.14 0.77
C SER A 24 6.97 45.11 -0.33
N VAL A 25 8.15 44.52 -0.26
CA VAL A 25 8.44 43.28 -0.97
C VAL A 25 7.50 42.27 -0.32
N PHE A 26 6.31 42.08 -0.91
CA PHE A 26 5.61 40.83 -0.75
C PHE A 26 6.57 39.79 -1.32
N ALA A 27 7.36 39.18 -0.44
CA ALA A 27 8.02 37.94 -0.75
C ALA A 27 6.91 37.03 -1.28
N SER A 28 7.06 36.54 -2.50
CA SER A 28 6.25 35.43 -2.98
C SER A 28 6.35 34.37 -1.90
N ALA A 29 5.25 34.13 -1.18
CA ALA A 29 5.20 33.10 -0.16
C ALA A 29 5.62 31.80 -0.86
N VAL A 30 6.84 31.36 -0.57
CA VAL A 30 7.35 30.08 -1.03
C VAL A 30 6.49 29.07 -0.30
N CYS A 31 5.48 28.52 -0.99
CA CYS A 31 4.72 27.40 -0.48
C CYS A 31 5.70 26.24 -0.30
N ALA A 32 6.09 25.98 0.94
CA ALA A 32 6.79 24.74 1.26
C ALA A 32 5.82 23.59 0.99
N MET A 33 5.97 22.95 -0.16
CA MET A 33 5.37 21.65 -0.44
C MET A 33 6.20 20.63 0.34
N VAL A 34 5.56 19.92 1.27
CA VAL A 34 6.20 18.86 2.04
C VAL A 34 5.79 17.55 1.39
N LYS A 35 6.72 16.93 0.68
CA LYS A 35 6.54 15.58 0.16
C LYS A 35 7.22 14.61 1.12
N ILE A 36 6.44 13.69 1.69
CA ILE A 36 6.93 12.58 2.52
C ILE A 36 6.98 11.34 1.64
N GLU A 37 8.13 10.69 1.60
CA GLU A 37 8.29 9.39 0.95
C GLU A 37 8.47 8.31 2.03
N ILE A 38 7.58 7.32 2.08
CA ILE A 38 7.69 6.20 3.02
C ILE A 38 8.16 4.97 2.26
N GLN A 39 9.44 4.64 2.39
CA GLN A 39 10.00 3.44 1.77
C GLN A 39 9.71 2.22 2.66
N GLN A 40 8.82 1.34 2.18
CA GLN A 40 8.50 0.07 2.84
C GLN A 40 8.91 -1.12 1.97
N THR A 41 9.39 -2.16 2.63
CA THR A 41 9.75 -3.47 2.09
C THR A 41 8.76 -4.49 2.62
N LEU A 42 8.08 -5.20 1.72
CA LEU A 42 7.24 -6.33 2.06
C LEU A 42 8.06 -7.62 1.98
N THR A 43 8.01 -8.43 3.02
CA THR A 43 8.56 -9.79 3.05
C THR A 43 7.45 -10.82 3.28
N LEU A 44 7.54 -11.97 2.62
CA LEU A 44 6.68 -13.12 2.85
C LEU A 44 7.43 -14.42 2.53
N GLU A 45 6.90 -15.54 2.99
CA GLU A 45 7.38 -16.88 2.59
C GLU A 45 6.81 -17.29 1.24
N ARG A 46 7.61 -18.04 0.46
CA ARG A 46 7.22 -18.45 -0.88
C ARG A 46 7.71 -19.87 -1.20
N GLN A 47 6.95 -20.56 -2.05
CA GLN A 47 7.37 -21.84 -2.63
C GLN A 47 8.44 -21.63 -3.71
N ALA A 48 9.50 -22.43 -3.63
CA ALA A 48 10.46 -22.70 -4.69
C ALA A 48 10.82 -24.20 -4.64
N PHE A 49 11.32 -24.72 -5.75
CA PHE A 49 11.77 -26.10 -5.87
C PHE A 49 13.28 -26.13 -6.09
N ASP A 50 13.93 -27.09 -5.47
CA ASP A 50 15.33 -27.43 -5.70
C ASP A 50 15.37 -28.67 -6.60
N ALA A 51 15.90 -28.51 -7.81
CA ALA A 51 16.08 -29.60 -8.76
C ALA A 51 17.56 -29.98 -8.81
N THR A 52 17.87 -31.25 -8.60
CA THR A 52 19.24 -31.76 -8.60
C THR A 52 19.46 -32.74 -9.75
N MET A 53 20.49 -32.51 -10.58
CA MET A 53 20.98 -33.48 -11.55
C MET A 53 22.37 -33.96 -11.15
N LYS A 54 22.56 -35.28 -11.15
CA LYS A 54 23.86 -35.91 -10.92
C LYS A 54 24.30 -36.66 -12.16
N ILE A 55 25.48 -36.29 -12.67
CA ILE A 55 26.06 -36.88 -13.87
C ILE A 55 27.33 -37.60 -13.48
N HIS A 56 27.37 -38.92 -13.69
CA HIS A 56 28.57 -39.71 -13.46
C HIS A 56 29.31 -39.95 -14.78
N ASN A 57 30.55 -39.45 -14.90
CA ASN A 57 31.43 -39.80 -15.99
C ASN A 57 32.09 -41.16 -15.69
N GLY A 58 31.56 -42.22 -16.29
CA GLY A 58 32.10 -43.58 -16.16
C GLY A 58 33.41 -43.84 -16.91
N PHE A 59 33.90 -42.90 -17.74
CA PHE A 59 35.16 -43.06 -18.46
C PHE A 59 36.35 -42.70 -17.58
N THR A 60 37.32 -43.61 -17.45
CA THR A 60 38.45 -43.45 -16.52
C THR A 60 39.58 -42.57 -17.06
N GLU A 61 39.62 -42.33 -18.36
CA GLU A 61 40.70 -41.55 -19.02
C GLU A 61 40.18 -40.38 -19.87
N LEU A 62 38.87 -40.29 -20.08
CA LEU A 62 38.27 -39.31 -21.00
C LEU A 62 37.31 -38.40 -20.24
N PRO A 63 37.46 -37.07 -20.35
CA PRO A 63 36.46 -36.14 -19.84
C PRO A 63 35.21 -36.14 -20.71
N LEU A 64 34.08 -35.73 -20.14
CA LEU A 64 32.93 -35.25 -20.91
C LEU A 64 33.13 -33.75 -21.12
N GLU A 65 33.18 -33.32 -22.37
CA GLU A 65 33.40 -31.92 -22.74
C GLU A 65 32.11 -31.29 -23.28
N ALA A 66 32.07 -29.96 -23.37
CA ALA A 66 30.94 -29.22 -23.94
C ALA A 66 29.57 -29.68 -23.38
N VAL A 67 29.54 -29.97 -22.08
CA VAL A 67 28.33 -30.37 -21.37
C VAL A 67 27.35 -29.21 -21.36
N ASP A 68 26.19 -29.42 -21.94
CA ASP A 68 25.13 -28.44 -22.07
C ASP A 68 23.81 -29.07 -21.63
N ILE A 69 23.18 -28.47 -20.62
CA ILE A 69 21.97 -29.00 -19.98
C ILE A 69 20.83 -28.02 -20.21
N GLU A 70 19.82 -28.46 -20.94
CA GLU A 70 18.56 -27.73 -21.12
C GLU A 70 17.50 -28.34 -20.20
N VAL A 71 17.02 -27.57 -19.21
CA VAL A 71 15.93 -28.02 -18.32
C VAL A 71 14.59 -27.74 -18.99
N LEU A 72 13.74 -28.75 -19.06
CA LEU A 72 12.47 -28.74 -19.78
C LEU A 72 11.30 -28.85 -18.81
N PHE A 73 10.24 -28.09 -19.07
CA PHE A 73 9.01 -28.12 -18.29
C PHE A 73 7.83 -28.53 -19.16
N THR A 74 6.97 -29.39 -18.64
CA THR A 74 5.69 -29.73 -19.26
C THR A 74 4.54 -29.71 -18.26
N ASP A 75 3.32 -29.46 -18.75
CA ASP A 75 2.10 -29.62 -17.96
C ASP A 75 1.70 -31.10 -17.82
N ALA A 76 0.57 -31.35 -17.15
CA ALA A 76 0.04 -32.69 -16.94
C ALA A 76 -0.35 -33.44 -18.23
N ASP A 77 -0.58 -32.70 -19.32
CA ASP A 77 -0.91 -33.21 -20.65
C ASP A 77 0.35 -33.31 -21.55
N GLU A 78 1.54 -33.17 -20.95
CA GLU A 78 2.86 -33.20 -21.61
C GLU A 78 3.11 -32.05 -22.61
N ASN A 79 2.32 -30.97 -22.56
CA ASN A 79 2.59 -29.79 -23.38
C ASN A 79 3.76 -29.00 -22.79
N SER A 80 4.65 -28.52 -23.66
CA SER A 80 5.80 -27.71 -23.24
C SER A 80 5.37 -26.39 -22.61
N ILE A 81 6.00 -26.07 -21.48
CA ILE A 81 5.78 -24.85 -20.71
C ILE A 81 7.03 -23.98 -20.73
N PRO A 82 6.91 -22.67 -21.01
CA PRO A 82 8.06 -21.78 -21.00
C PRO A 82 8.59 -21.56 -19.58
N ALA A 83 9.90 -21.75 -19.43
CA ALA A 83 10.69 -21.32 -18.28
C ALA A 83 11.78 -20.35 -18.75
N THR A 84 12.21 -19.44 -17.88
CA THR A 84 13.12 -18.37 -18.25
C THR A 84 14.13 -18.06 -17.15
N THR A 85 15.30 -17.60 -17.55
CA THR A 85 16.31 -16.99 -16.66
C THR A 85 16.22 -15.45 -16.67
N ASN A 86 15.34 -14.88 -17.51
CA ASN A 86 15.16 -13.44 -17.63
C ASN A 86 14.03 -12.96 -16.69
N PRO A 87 14.33 -12.16 -15.64
CA PRO A 87 13.32 -11.71 -14.67
C PRO A 87 12.24 -10.79 -15.29
N ASN A 88 12.45 -10.29 -16.51
CA ASN A 88 11.51 -9.42 -17.22
C ASN A 88 10.59 -10.16 -18.20
N ASP A 89 10.80 -11.45 -18.43
CA ASP A 89 9.98 -12.26 -19.34
C ASP A 89 8.73 -12.79 -18.61
N THR A 90 7.70 -11.94 -18.54
CA THR A 90 6.46 -12.19 -17.80
C THR A 90 5.53 -13.23 -18.44
N ASN A 91 5.93 -13.85 -19.56
CA ASN A 91 5.14 -14.89 -20.23
C ASN A 91 5.53 -16.31 -19.80
N ALA A 92 6.66 -16.48 -19.12
CA ALA A 92 7.09 -17.76 -18.59
C ALA A 92 6.25 -18.17 -17.36
N LEU A 93 6.12 -19.47 -17.12
CA LEU A 93 5.50 -19.97 -15.88
C LEU A 93 6.54 -20.28 -14.80
N PHE A 94 7.82 -20.38 -15.15
CA PHE A 94 8.88 -20.64 -14.19
C PHE A 94 10.07 -19.72 -14.44
N PHE A 95 10.58 -19.14 -13.36
CA PHE A 95 11.93 -18.61 -13.33
C PHE A 95 12.87 -19.72 -12.87
N ILE A 96 13.95 -19.96 -13.61
CA ILE A 96 14.95 -20.97 -13.29
C ILE A 96 16.34 -20.35 -13.26
N ARG A 97 17.17 -20.77 -12.31
CA ARG A 97 18.60 -20.42 -12.28
C ARG A 97 19.41 -21.57 -11.70
N VAL A 98 20.66 -21.67 -12.12
CA VAL A 98 21.64 -22.52 -11.43
C VAL A 98 21.87 -21.93 -10.04
N ASP A 99 21.76 -22.78 -9.03
CA ASP A 99 22.00 -22.41 -7.63
C ASP A 99 23.40 -22.83 -7.18
N SER A 100 23.81 -24.06 -7.49
CA SER A 100 25.18 -24.51 -7.20
C SER A 100 25.67 -25.56 -8.20
N LEU A 101 27.00 -25.66 -8.30
CA LEU A 101 27.72 -26.58 -9.16
C LEU A 101 28.83 -27.27 -8.35
N SER A 102 29.00 -28.57 -8.56
CA SER A 102 30.07 -29.36 -7.96
C SER A 102 30.71 -30.28 -9.00
N ASN A 103 32.05 -30.27 -9.08
CA ASN A 103 32.84 -31.04 -10.05
C ASN A 103 32.47 -30.81 -11.53
N ILE A 104 31.92 -29.65 -11.83
CA ILE A 104 31.66 -29.09 -13.17
C ILE A 104 31.78 -27.57 -13.06
N ASP A 105 32.26 -26.93 -14.11
CA ASP A 105 32.52 -25.49 -14.19
C ASP A 105 31.32 -24.67 -14.67
N ALA A 106 30.44 -25.25 -15.50
CA ALA A 106 29.20 -24.62 -15.96
C ALA A 106 28.14 -25.65 -16.37
N ALA A 107 26.84 -25.30 -16.27
CA ALA A 107 25.74 -26.10 -16.81
C ALA A 107 25.59 -25.97 -18.34
N THR A 108 26.21 -24.94 -18.92
CA THR A 108 26.26 -24.65 -20.37
C THR A 108 27.72 -24.62 -20.77
N ASN A 109 28.11 -25.48 -21.70
CA ASN A 109 29.48 -25.68 -22.16
C ASN A 109 30.49 -26.05 -21.03
N GLY A 110 30.08 -26.89 -20.09
CA GLY A 110 30.91 -27.36 -18.99
C GLY A 110 31.79 -28.57 -19.32
N THR A 111 32.64 -28.97 -18.37
CA THR A 111 33.50 -30.16 -18.45
C THR A 111 33.38 -31.01 -17.19
N ILE A 112 33.21 -32.32 -17.36
CA ILE A 112 33.22 -33.30 -16.26
C ILE A 112 34.45 -34.20 -16.43
N ALA A 113 35.37 -34.13 -15.48
CA ALA A 113 36.61 -34.90 -15.53
C ALA A 113 36.37 -36.42 -15.52
N ALA A 114 37.36 -37.16 -16.04
CA ALA A 114 37.34 -38.62 -16.10
C ALA A 114 37.11 -39.25 -14.72
N GLY A 115 36.19 -40.21 -14.64
CA GLY A 115 35.84 -40.93 -13.41
C GLY A 115 35.15 -40.09 -12.33
N GLN A 116 34.83 -38.82 -12.59
CA GLN A 116 34.18 -37.94 -11.62
C GLN A 116 32.66 -37.94 -11.74
N SER A 117 32.01 -37.51 -10.67
CA SER A 117 30.58 -37.21 -10.68
C SER A 117 30.37 -35.73 -10.46
N ALA A 118 29.66 -35.09 -11.39
CA ALA A 118 29.20 -33.73 -11.28
C ALA A 118 27.80 -33.67 -10.67
N GLU A 119 27.52 -32.59 -9.97
CA GLU A 119 26.22 -32.30 -9.37
C GLU A 119 25.85 -30.85 -9.67
N ILE A 120 24.63 -30.66 -10.18
CA ILE A 120 24.08 -29.36 -10.53
C ILE A 120 22.75 -29.21 -9.79
N HIS A 121 22.59 -28.09 -9.11
CA HIS A 121 21.34 -27.70 -8.45
C HIS A 121 20.75 -26.50 -9.15
N TRP A 122 19.45 -26.54 -9.44
CA TRP A 122 18.69 -25.41 -9.95
C TRP A 122 17.62 -25.00 -8.94
N LEU A 123 17.54 -23.69 -8.70
CA LEU A 123 16.41 -23.09 -8.02
C LEU A 123 15.33 -22.76 -9.06
N ILE A 124 14.15 -23.35 -8.88
CA ILE A 124 12.98 -23.17 -9.72
C ILE A 124 11.92 -22.40 -8.93
N ILE A 125 11.52 -21.23 -9.43
CA ILE A 125 10.57 -20.34 -8.77
C ILE A 125 9.35 -20.17 -9.69
N PRO A 126 8.17 -20.72 -9.33
CA PRO A 126 6.99 -20.60 -10.19
C PRO A 126 6.43 -19.18 -10.24
N ALA A 127 6.09 -18.67 -11.41
CA ALA A 127 5.37 -17.42 -11.55
C ALA A 127 3.91 -17.56 -11.08
N LEU A 128 3.20 -16.44 -10.92
CA LEU A 128 1.79 -16.44 -10.52
C LEU A 128 0.90 -17.33 -11.42
N GLY A 129 1.18 -17.38 -12.72
CA GLY A 129 0.42 -18.20 -13.66
C GLY A 129 0.56 -19.71 -13.45
N ALA A 130 1.61 -20.16 -12.75
CA ALA A 130 1.90 -21.59 -12.58
C ALA A 130 1.00 -22.27 -11.54
N SER A 131 0.37 -21.54 -10.62
CA SER A 131 -0.50 -22.18 -9.63
C SER A 131 -1.84 -22.63 -10.19
N GLY A 132 -2.25 -22.11 -11.35
CA GLY A 132 -3.59 -22.28 -11.88
C GLY A 132 -4.68 -21.86 -10.88
N THR A 133 -5.86 -22.48 -10.99
CA THR A 133 -7.02 -22.26 -10.11
C THR A 133 -7.37 -23.49 -9.26
N ASN A 134 -6.62 -24.59 -9.40
CA ASN A 134 -6.88 -25.83 -8.66
C ASN A 134 -6.41 -25.70 -7.22
N THR A 135 -7.33 -25.88 -6.26
CA THR A 135 -7.02 -25.78 -4.82
C THR A 135 -6.12 -26.90 -4.31
N ALA A 136 -6.03 -28.03 -5.02
CA ALA A 136 -5.09 -29.11 -4.71
C ALA A 136 -3.67 -28.87 -5.27
N GLY A 137 -3.46 -27.78 -6.01
CA GLY A 137 -2.22 -27.47 -6.72
C GLY A 137 -2.20 -27.98 -8.16
N GLN A 138 -1.24 -27.46 -8.92
CA GLN A 138 -1.04 -27.75 -10.35
C GLN A 138 0.21 -28.61 -10.54
N LEU A 139 0.05 -29.74 -11.22
CA LEU A 139 1.12 -30.69 -11.54
C LEU A 139 1.90 -30.22 -12.78
N TYR A 140 3.22 -30.33 -12.72
CA TYR A 140 4.15 -30.15 -13.84
C TYR A 140 5.21 -31.24 -13.80
N TYR A 141 5.77 -31.56 -14.96
CA TYR A 141 6.96 -32.41 -15.07
C TYR A 141 8.18 -31.57 -15.43
N VAL A 142 9.31 -31.90 -14.80
CA VAL A 142 10.61 -31.25 -15.00
C VAL A 142 11.58 -32.31 -15.49
N GLY A 143 11.98 -32.21 -16.76
CA GLY A 143 12.98 -33.05 -17.38
C GLY A 143 14.21 -32.24 -17.80
N ALA A 144 15.11 -32.87 -18.54
CA ALA A 144 16.21 -32.16 -19.17
C ALA A 144 16.73 -32.89 -20.40
N THR A 145 17.34 -32.14 -21.32
CA THR A 145 18.16 -32.67 -22.40
C THR A 145 19.62 -32.40 -22.05
N LEU A 146 20.43 -33.45 -21.98
CA LEU A 146 21.87 -33.38 -21.78
C LEU A 146 22.57 -33.56 -23.12
N ASN A 147 23.27 -32.54 -23.59
CA ASN A 147 24.20 -32.62 -24.70
C ASN A 147 25.63 -32.63 -24.16
N TYR A 148 26.50 -33.46 -24.72
CA TYR A 148 27.92 -33.48 -24.37
C TYR A 148 28.76 -34.03 -25.51
N ARG A 149 30.06 -33.78 -25.47
CA ARG A 149 31.02 -34.26 -26.44
C ARG A 149 31.99 -35.26 -25.82
N LEU A 150 32.15 -36.40 -26.49
CA LEU A 150 33.10 -37.45 -26.11
C LEU A 150 33.94 -37.84 -27.33
N GLN A 151 35.27 -37.76 -27.22
CA GLN A 151 36.20 -38.03 -28.33
C GLN A 151 35.87 -37.27 -29.64
N GLY A 152 35.34 -36.06 -29.52
CA GLY A 152 34.95 -35.23 -30.66
C GLY A 152 33.60 -35.57 -31.29
N GLN A 153 32.83 -36.51 -30.73
CA GLN A 153 31.46 -36.81 -31.14
C GLN A 153 30.46 -36.19 -30.16
N ASP A 154 29.47 -35.48 -30.68
CA ASP A 154 28.37 -34.92 -29.89
C ASP A 154 27.30 -36.00 -29.64
N LEU A 155 26.86 -36.09 -28.39
CA LEU A 155 25.91 -37.07 -27.88
C LEU A 155 24.81 -36.34 -27.11
N THR A 156 23.58 -36.84 -27.24
CA THR A 156 22.39 -36.30 -26.56
C THR A 156 21.73 -37.39 -25.74
N VAL A 157 21.30 -37.04 -24.53
CA VAL A 157 20.57 -37.92 -23.60
C VAL A 157 19.37 -37.17 -23.05
N ASP A 158 18.17 -37.76 -23.23
CA ASP A 158 16.95 -37.25 -22.61
C ASP A 158 16.85 -37.81 -21.18
N VAL A 159 16.76 -36.89 -20.21
CA VAL A 159 16.59 -37.23 -18.80
C VAL A 159 15.12 -37.49 -18.54
N THR A 160 14.81 -38.62 -17.91
CA THR A 160 13.44 -38.94 -17.49
C THR A 160 12.92 -37.84 -16.56
N PRO A 161 11.77 -37.21 -16.87
CA PRO A 161 11.23 -36.16 -16.02
C PRO A 161 10.85 -36.66 -14.62
N ASP A 162 11.02 -35.80 -13.63
CA ASP A 162 10.35 -35.91 -12.33
C ASP A 162 9.18 -34.92 -12.27
N TRP A 163 8.37 -34.94 -11.22
CA TRP A 163 7.19 -34.08 -11.11
C TRP A 163 7.26 -33.13 -9.91
N ILE A 164 6.63 -31.97 -10.06
CA ILE A 164 6.43 -30.97 -9.02
C ILE A 164 4.96 -30.59 -8.95
N THR A 165 4.49 -30.19 -7.76
CA THR A 165 3.14 -29.64 -7.58
C THR A 165 3.22 -28.22 -7.04
N VAL A 166 2.85 -27.27 -7.89
CA VAL A 166 2.78 -25.85 -7.55
C VAL A 166 1.49 -25.61 -6.75
N GLN A 167 1.63 -25.12 -5.53
CA GLN A 167 0.48 -24.84 -4.67
C GLN A 167 -0.24 -23.56 -5.10
N PRO A 168 -1.54 -23.39 -4.77
CA PRO A 168 -2.24 -22.11 -4.94
C PRO A 168 -1.41 -20.96 -4.35
N MET A 169 -1.27 -19.87 -5.10
CA MET A 169 -0.48 -18.71 -4.66
C MET A 169 -1.35 -17.55 -4.20
N PRO A 170 -0.86 -16.74 -3.25
CA PRO A 170 -1.49 -15.46 -2.93
C PRO A 170 -1.30 -14.46 -4.08
N ARG A 171 -2.15 -13.45 -4.08
CA ARG A 171 -2.08 -12.31 -5.00
C ARG A 171 -2.45 -11.05 -4.23
N LEU A 172 -1.46 -10.20 -3.97
CA LEU A 172 -1.58 -9.12 -3.01
C LEU A 172 -1.79 -7.76 -3.69
N THR A 173 -2.73 -6.98 -3.17
CA THR A 173 -2.90 -5.55 -3.44
C THR A 173 -2.65 -4.78 -2.15
N LEU A 174 -1.86 -3.71 -2.23
CA LEU A 174 -1.54 -2.85 -1.09
C LEU A 174 -2.27 -1.52 -1.25
N ASP A 175 -3.19 -1.22 -0.33
CA ASP A 175 -3.91 0.04 -0.25
C ASP A 175 -3.31 0.90 0.87
N TYR A 176 -2.69 2.02 0.52
CA TYR A 176 -2.17 3.00 1.49
C TYR A 176 -3.14 4.16 1.67
N PHE A 177 -3.26 4.63 2.90
CA PHE A 177 -4.19 5.69 3.29
C PHE A 177 -3.48 6.78 4.08
N LEU A 178 -3.49 8.00 3.56
CA LEU A 178 -2.91 9.17 4.21
C LEU A 178 -3.91 10.34 4.16
N PRO A 179 -4.00 11.16 5.22
CA PRO A 179 -4.84 12.35 5.17
C PRO A 179 -4.30 13.32 4.12
N ALA A 180 -5.17 14.17 3.57
CA ALA A 180 -4.73 15.20 2.64
C ALA A 180 -3.78 16.21 3.32
N GLN A 181 -4.02 16.51 4.60
CA GLN A 181 -3.28 17.50 5.37
C GLN A 181 -2.90 16.97 6.74
N VAL A 182 -1.76 17.42 7.25
CA VAL A 182 -1.29 17.20 8.62
C VAL A 182 -1.00 18.52 9.28
N TYR A 183 -1.25 18.59 10.59
CA TYR A 183 -1.15 19.82 11.34
C TYR A 183 -0.04 19.71 12.40
N GLY A 184 0.79 20.75 12.42
CA GLY A 184 1.83 21.01 13.40
C GLY A 184 2.12 22.51 13.36
N ASP A 185 3.32 22.91 13.74
CA ASP A 185 3.71 24.32 13.74
C ASP A 185 3.61 24.92 12.33
N ASP A 186 2.92 26.08 12.21
CA ASP A 186 2.88 26.88 11.00
C ASP A 186 3.96 27.97 11.07
N PRO A 187 5.07 27.87 10.32
CA PRO A 187 6.14 28.86 10.38
C PRO A 187 5.72 30.25 9.88
N PHE A 188 4.51 30.39 9.33
CA PHE A 188 3.94 31.67 8.88
C PHE A 188 3.05 32.34 9.93
N THR A 189 2.75 31.69 11.05
CA THR A 189 2.01 32.29 12.17
C THR A 189 2.98 32.75 13.27
N THR A 190 2.47 33.55 14.20
CA THR A 190 3.26 34.00 15.37
C THR A 190 3.13 33.06 16.57
N THR A 191 2.18 32.14 16.51
CA THR A 191 1.83 31.23 17.60
C THR A 191 2.33 29.85 17.22
N ILE A 192 3.08 29.19 18.10
CA ILE A 192 3.51 27.82 17.87
C ILE A 192 2.32 26.88 18.08
N GLU A 193 1.83 26.25 17.03
CA GLU A 193 0.75 25.27 17.14
C GLU A 193 1.28 23.88 17.57
N PRO A 194 0.56 23.17 18.45
CA PRO A 194 0.92 21.80 18.80
C PRO A 194 0.71 20.86 17.59
N PRO A 195 1.56 19.82 17.43
CA PRO A 195 1.29 18.71 16.51
C PRO A 195 -0.06 18.07 16.78
N VAL A 196 -0.76 17.68 15.70
CA VAL A 196 -2.03 16.96 15.77
C VAL A 196 -1.81 15.55 15.26
N PRO A 197 -2.15 14.52 16.07
CA PRO A 197 -2.06 13.13 15.63
C PRO A 197 -2.88 12.86 14.37
N TYR A 198 -2.32 12.08 13.47
CA TYR A 198 -2.99 11.56 12.28
C TYR A 198 -2.70 10.07 12.08
N SER A 199 -3.51 9.41 11.26
CA SER A 199 -3.33 7.99 10.92
C SER A 199 -2.68 7.83 9.55
N LEU A 200 -1.70 6.93 9.47
CA LEU A 200 -1.29 6.27 8.24
C LEU A 200 -1.89 4.87 8.26
N GLY A 201 -2.68 4.52 7.25
CA GLY A 201 -3.28 3.20 7.10
C GLY A 201 -2.62 2.40 5.99
N LEU A 202 -2.52 1.08 6.17
CA LEU A 202 -2.16 0.12 5.14
C LEU A 202 -3.12 -1.07 5.22
N ARG A 203 -3.74 -1.42 4.10
CA ARG A 203 -4.49 -2.67 3.95
C ARG A 203 -3.81 -3.54 2.89
N ILE A 204 -3.57 -4.81 3.21
CA ILE A 204 -3.04 -5.82 2.29
C ILE A 204 -4.16 -6.79 1.98
N LEU A 205 -4.71 -6.72 0.77
CA LEU A 205 -5.78 -7.61 0.30
C LEU A 205 -5.18 -8.79 -0.47
N ASN A 206 -5.50 -10.02 -0.07
CA ASN A 206 -5.12 -11.21 -0.82
C ASN A 206 -6.27 -11.69 -1.72
N THR A 207 -6.21 -11.34 -3.00
CA THR A 207 -7.17 -11.81 -4.02
C THR A 207 -6.75 -13.14 -4.67
N GLY A 208 -5.65 -13.74 -4.22
CA GLY A 208 -5.14 -15.01 -4.73
C GLY A 208 -5.92 -16.21 -4.20
N HIS A 209 -5.55 -17.40 -4.69
CA HIS A 209 -6.19 -18.65 -4.28
C HIS A 209 -5.44 -19.36 -3.15
N GLY A 210 -4.21 -18.94 -2.88
CA GLY A 210 -3.40 -19.43 -1.77
C GLY A 210 -3.23 -18.41 -0.65
N PRO A 211 -2.84 -18.86 0.55
CA PRO A 211 -2.48 -17.97 1.65
C PRO A 211 -1.13 -17.29 1.36
N ALA A 212 -0.98 -16.05 1.83
CA ALA A 212 0.32 -15.43 2.01
C ALA A 212 0.78 -15.69 3.44
N THR A 213 1.93 -16.33 3.63
CA THR A 213 2.44 -16.68 4.97
C THR A 213 3.60 -15.79 5.37
N ALA A 214 3.69 -15.49 6.68
CA ALA A 214 4.70 -14.61 7.27
C ALA A 214 4.81 -13.24 6.58
N VAL A 215 3.67 -12.66 6.22
CA VAL A 215 3.58 -11.33 5.63
C VAL A 215 3.98 -10.29 6.66
N LYS A 216 5.04 -9.55 6.33
CA LYS A 216 5.58 -8.51 7.19
C LYS A 216 5.98 -7.32 6.34
N MET A 217 5.62 -6.15 6.84
CA MET A 217 6.07 -4.86 6.31
C MET A 217 7.18 -4.35 7.19
N GLU A 218 8.32 -4.07 6.58
CA GLU A 218 9.48 -3.44 7.22
C GLU A 218 9.73 -2.11 6.52
N SER A 219 10.06 -1.06 7.25
CA SER A 219 10.29 0.25 6.65
C SER A 219 11.47 0.92 7.29
N ALA A 220 12.29 1.58 6.46
CA ALA A 220 13.28 2.54 6.91
C ALA A 220 12.57 3.85 7.31
N GLN A 221 13.30 4.79 7.93
CA GLN A 221 12.71 6.10 8.24
C GLN A 221 12.27 6.80 6.93
N PRO A 222 11.02 7.28 6.81
CA PRO A 222 10.60 8.14 5.72
C PRO A 222 11.59 9.27 5.44
N GLU A 223 11.84 9.53 4.17
CA GLU A 223 12.71 10.63 3.74
C GLU A 223 11.86 11.85 3.36
N ILE A 224 12.35 13.02 3.77
CA ILE A 224 11.74 14.31 3.41
C ILE A 224 12.38 14.72 2.10
N VAL A 225 11.69 14.48 0.99
CA VAL A 225 12.28 14.67 -0.35
C VAL A 225 12.19 16.12 -0.83
N GLN A 226 11.33 16.94 -0.23
CA GLN A 226 11.25 18.36 -0.57
C GLN A 226 10.89 19.21 0.65
N ASN A 227 11.69 20.26 0.84
CA ASN A 227 11.52 21.26 1.88
C ASN A 227 12.30 22.52 1.49
N ASP A 228 11.65 23.35 0.68
CA ASP A 228 12.26 24.54 0.07
C ASP A 228 12.70 25.62 1.11
N LEU A 229 12.32 25.45 2.38
CA LEU A 229 12.69 26.33 3.50
C LEU A 229 13.77 25.75 4.42
N GLY A 230 14.21 24.51 4.20
CA GLY A 230 15.23 23.84 5.05
C GLY A 230 14.77 23.55 6.49
N LEU A 231 13.47 23.58 6.77
CA LEU A 231 12.89 23.26 8.08
C LEU A 231 12.85 21.75 8.36
N LEU A 232 13.53 21.26 9.40
CA LEU A 232 13.51 19.83 9.76
C LEU A 232 12.07 19.35 10.04
N LEU A 233 11.51 18.54 9.12
CA LEU A 233 10.23 17.86 9.34
C LEU A 233 10.52 16.61 10.18
N GLY A 234 10.26 16.66 11.48
CA GLY A 234 10.29 15.46 12.32
C GLY A 234 8.92 14.79 12.29
N TYR A 235 8.90 13.46 12.36
CA TYR A 235 7.69 12.71 12.69
C TYR A 235 7.94 11.82 13.91
N THR A 236 6.89 11.56 14.68
CA THR A 236 6.90 10.64 15.82
C THR A 236 5.81 9.60 15.66
N ILE A 237 6.12 8.33 15.91
CA ILE A 237 5.12 7.25 15.94
C ILE A 237 4.60 7.12 17.36
N LEU A 238 3.34 7.50 17.56
CA LEU A 238 2.64 7.42 18.84
C LEU A 238 2.07 6.03 19.11
N GLY A 239 1.70 5.32 18.05
CA GLY A 239 1.09 4.00 18.12
C GLY A 239 1.24 3.25 16.81
N THR A 240 1.33 1.93 16.93
CA THR A 240 1.24 1.01 15.80
C THR A 240 0.20 -0.03 16.17
N GLU A 241 -0.69 -0.36 15.25
CA GLU A 241 -1.71 -1.38 15.38
C GLU A 241 -1.66 -2.28 14.15
N VAL A 242 -1.79 -3.59 14.35
CA VAL A 242 -1.91 -4.58 13.28
C VAL A 242 -3.10 -5.47 13.61
N ASN A 243 -4.05 -5.56 12.70
CA ASN A 243 -5.31 -6.31 12.85
C ASN A 243 -6.01 -6.01 14.18
N GLY A 244 -6.15 -4.73 14.53
CA GLY A 244 -6.79 -4.26 15.76
C GLY A 244 -5.97 -4.45 17.05
N ALA A 245 -4.77 -5.03 16.97
CA ALA A 245 -3.89 -5.27 18.11
C ALA A 245 -2.71 -4.30 18.14
N GLY A 246 -2.43 -3.70 19.30
CA GLY A 246 -1.27 -2.83 19.49
C GLY A 246 0.06 -3.56 19.27
N ALA A 247 0.99 -2.90 18.57
CA ALA A 247 2.31 -3.41 18.24
C ALA A 247 3.41 -2.44 18.69
N ALA A 248 4.69 -2.81 18.47
CA ALA A 248 5.81 -1.94 18.75
C ALA A 248 5.73 -0.65 17.91
N ARG A 249 6.01 0.50 18.54
CA ARG A 249 5.98 1.85 17.92
C ARG A 249 7.08 2.04 16.89
N THR A 250 6.92 1.35 15.77
CA THR A 250 7.83 1.29 14.63
C THR A 250 6.98 1.24 13.36
N LEU A 251 7.59 1.53 12.21
CA LEU A 251 6.92 1.34 10.91
C LEU A 251 6.86 -0.14 10.49
N THR A 252 7.32 -1.06 11.35
CA THR A 252 7.17 -2.49 11.11
C THR A 252 5.78 -2.94 11.49
N ALA A 253 5.11 -3.66 10.59
CA ALA A 253 3.84 -4.33 10.83
C ALA A 253 3.97 -5.81 10.46
N ASP A 254 3.68 -6.70 11.41
CA ASP A 254 3.69 -8.15 11.22
C ASP A 254 2.25 -8.66 11.12
N PHE A 255 1.84 -9.01 9.91
CA PHE A 255 0.49 -9.47 9.62
C PHE A 255 0.34 -10.98 9.81
N GLY A 256 1.45 -11.73 9.94
CA GLY A 256 1.44 -13.18 9.98
C GLY A 256 0.92 -13.79 8.68
N ALA A 257 -0.12 -14.62 8.75
CA ALA A 257 -0.72 -15.23 7.58
C ALA A 257 -1.96 -14.44 7.14
N ILE A 258 -2.10 -14.20 5.83
CA ILE A 258 -3.30 -13.62 5.21
C ILE A 258 -3.89 -14.68 4.28
N GLY A 259 -5.07 -15.21 4.63
CA GLY A 259 -5.75 -16.24 3.85
C GLY A 259 -6.18 -15.78 2.46
N ALA A 260 -6.62 -16.72 1.63
CA ALA A 260 -7.17 -16.42 0.31
C ALA A 260 -8.52 -15.70 0.46
N GLY A 261 -8.65 -14.52 -0.15
CA GLY A 261 -9.83 -13.66 -0.02
C GLY A 261 -9.91 -12.87 1.29
N GLU A 262 -8.86 -12.92 2.13
CA GLU A 262 -8.77 -12.16 3.37
C GLU A 262 -7.87 -10.93 3.20
N ALA A 263 -7.91 -10.04 4.19
CA ALA A 263 -7.05 -8.88 4.26
C ALA A 263 -6.35 -8.77 5.62
N GLY A 264 -5.18 -8.11 5.62
CA GLY A 264 -4.53 -7.61 6.82
C GLY A 264 -4.57 -6.09 6.86
N LEU A 265 -4.75 -5.50 8.03
CA LEU A 265 -4.81 -4.05 8.21
C LEU A 265 -3.78 -3.59 9.25
N ALA A 266 -2.98 -2.58 8.90
CA ALA A 266 -2.09 -1.89 9.82
C ALA A 266 -2.41 -0.40 9.88
N ARG A 267 -2.20 0.18 11.06
CA ARG A 267 -2.40 1.59 11.33
C ARG A 267 -1.24 2.12 12.17
N TRP A 268 -0.69 3.25 11.76
CA TRP A 268 0.26 4.02 12.53
C TRP A 268 -0.35 5.35 12.92
N THR A 269 -0.40 5.63 14.22
CA THR A 269 -0.74 6.96 14.73
C THR A 269 0.54 7.78 14.80
N MET A 270 0.60 8.88 14.07
CA MET A 270 1.79 9.69 13.88
C MET A 270 1.53 11.17 14.15
N GLU A 271 2.57 11.92 14.47
CA GLU A 271 2.56 13.39 14.55
C GLU A 271 3.72 13.94 13.74
N THR A 272 3.54 15.11 13.11
CA THR A 272 4.60 15.87 12.42
C THR A 272 4.88 17.19 13.12
N THR A 273 6.13 17.65 13.09
CA THR A 273 6.52 18.91 13.73
C THR A 273 5.97 20.15 13.01
N LEU A 274 5.69 20.06 11.70
CA LEU A 274 5.19 21.15 10.88
C LEU A 274 3.88 20.76 10.22
N MET A 275 3.07 21.77 9.90
CA MET A 275 1.93 21.58 9.02
C MET A 275 2.36 21.31 7.57
N GLY A 276 1.62 20.45 6.89
CA GLY A 276 1.91 20.02 5.53
C GLY A 276 0.69 19.48 4.80
N GLU A 277 0.79 19.43 3.47
CA GLU A 277 -0.19 18.80 2.60
C GLU A 277 0.51 17.65 1.87
N PHE A 278 -0.09 16.47 1.90
CA PHE A 278 0.35 15.33 1.10
C PHE A 278 -0.22 15.49 -0.31
N THR A 279 0.56 16.09 -1.20
CA THR A 279 0.13 16.29 -2.59
C THR A 279 0.34 15.05 -3.47
N GLU A 280 1.21 14.14 -3.05
CA GLU A 280 1.52 12.90 -3.76
C GLU A 280 2.12 11.88 -2.77
N PHE A 281 1.55 10.68 -2.73
CA PHE A 281 2.15 9.52 -2.09
C PHE A 281 2.38 8.48 -3.18
N ALA A 282 3.64 8.10 -3.39
CA ALA A 282 4.01 7.05 -4.33
C ALA A 282 4.62 5.90 -3.52
N ALA A 283 4.21 4.69 -3.82
CA ALA A 283 4.75 3.48 -3.23
C ALA A 283 5.16 2.53 -4.35
N ASP A 284 6.46 2.26 -4.42
CA ASP A 284 7.05 1.41 -5.44
C ASP A 284 7.24 -0.03 -4.92
N ILE A 285 7.11 -0.99 -5.84
CA ILE A 285 7.41 -2.40 -5.57
C ILE A 285 8.70 -2.75 -6.29
N SER A 286 9.65 -3.34 -5.56
CA SER A 286 10.78 -4.05 -6.15
C SER A 286 10.82 -5.48 -5.64
N HIS A 287 11.06 -6.44 -6.53
CA HIS A 287 11.34 -7.83 -6.19
C HIS A 287 12.74 -8.18 -6.65
N SER A 288 13.45 -9.04 -5.92
CA SER A 288 14.84 -9.37 -6.25
C SER A 288 14.93 -10.06 -7.62
N ASP A 289 15.73 -9.49 -8.53
CA ASP A 289 16.03 -10.12 -9.84
C ASP A 289 16.65 -11.52 -9.66
N ALA A 290 17.42 -11.73 -8.59
CA ALA A 290 17.99 -13.03 -8.25
C ALA A 290 16.93 -14.09 -7.91
N LEU A 291 15.69 -13.66 -7.63
CA LEU A 291 14.53 -14.50 -7.34
C LEU A 291 13.44 -14.38 -8.42
N GLY A 292 13.78 -13.86 -9.61
CA GLY A 292 12.88 -13.75 -10.76
C GLY A 292 12.22 -12.39 -10.94
N GLY A 293 12.55 -11.40 -10.11
CA GLY A 293 12.15 -10.01 -10.29
C GLY A 293 10.64 -9.85 -10.52
N ARG A 294 10.25 -9.10 -11.55
CA ARG A 294 8.84 -8.81 -11.85
C ARG A 294 8.03 -10.07 -12.17
N LEU A 295 8.62 -11.07 -12.83
CA LEU A 295 7.93 -12.33 -13.19
C LEU A 295 7.39 -13.07 -11.97
N THR A 296 8.10 -13.04 -10.84
CA THR A 296 7.77 -13.81 -9.64
C THR A 296 7.12 -12.99 -8.53
N SER A 297 6.92 -11.69 -8.76
CA SER A 297 6.22 -10.79 -7.82
C SER A 297 4.80 -11.28 -7.55
N LEU A 298 4.44 -11.41 -6.26
CA LEU A 298 3.08 -11.72 -5.81
C LEU A 298 2.25 -10.47 -5.53
N ILE A 299 2.88 -9.29 -5.56
CA ILE A 299 2.21 -8.00 -5.43
C ILE A 299 1.82 -7.54 -6.84
N GLN A 300 0.53 -7.28 -7.05
CA GLN A 300 0.00 -6.84 -8.34
C GLN A 300 -0.04 -5.33 -8.46
N GLU A 301 -0.43 -4.67 -7.38
CA GLU A 301 -0.78 -3.27 -7.40
C GLU A 301 -0.53 -2.64 -6.05
N VAL A 302 -0.10 -1.38 -6.09
CA VAL A 302 -0.14 -0.49 -4.95
C VAL A 302 -1.05 0.66 -5.29
N GLN A 303 -2.00 0.91 -4.42
CA GLN A 303 -2.96 2.00 -4.54
C GLN A 303 -2.80 2.94 -3.35
N THR A 304 -3.10 4.21 -3.60
CA THR A 304 -2.94 5.27 -2.61
C THR A 304 -4.21 6.08 -2.56
N HIS A 305 -4.76 6.22 -1.37
CA HIS A 305 -6.08 6.82 -1.14
C HIS A 305 -5.95 7.98 -0.16
N THR A 306 -6.77 9.02 -0.33
CA THR A 306 -6.89 10.06 0.69
C THR A 306 -7.70 9.51 1.85
N LEU A 307 -7.10 9.40 3.03
CA LEU A 307 -7.80 9.03 4.26
C LEU A 307 -8.70 10.19 4.69
N VAL A 308 -10.00 9.93 4.80
CA VAL A 308 -10.94 10.84 5.45
C VAL A 308 -10.94 10.58 6.95
N ARG A 309 -11.11 9.33 7.37
CA ARG A 309 -11.16 8.95 8.79
C ARG A 309 -11.04 7.44 8.99
N ASP A 310 -10.56 7.03 10.17
CA ASP A 310 -10.77 5.68 10.69
C ASP A 310 -12.22 5.55 11.20
N VAL A 311 -12.99 4.59 10.68
CA VAL A 311 -14.42 4.43 10.98
C VAL A 311 -14.76 3.00 11.39
N TRP A 312 -15.90 2.81 12.03
CA TRP A 312 -16.46 1.50 12.35
C TRP A 312 -17.54 1.11 11.34
N VAL A 313 -17.38 -0.03 10.67
CA VAL A 313 -18.50 -0.68 9.97
C VAL A 313 -19.20 -1.67 10.90
N ASP A 314 -20.25 -1.22 11.59
CA ASP A 314 -20.97 -2.02 12.59
C ASP A 314 -22.14 -2.84 12.03
N LEU A 315 -22.02 -3.32 10.79
CA LEU A 315 -23.00 -4.19 10.14
C LEU A 315 -22.92 -5.64 10.68
N PRO A 316 -24.02 -6.43 10.62
CA PRO A 316 -23.97 -7.82 11.05
C PRO A 316 -22.90 -8.63 10.31
N GLY A 317 -22.07 -9.35 11.07
CA GLY A 317 -21.01 -10.20 10.52
C GLY A 317 -19.70 -9.48 10.22
N ARG A 318 -19.57 -8.20 10.59
CA ARG A 318 -18.29 -7.47 10.59
C ARG A 318 -17.49 -7.72 11.84
N ASP A 319 -16.18 -7.59 11.72
CA ASP A 319 -15.25 -7.70 12.82
C ASP A 319 -15.31 -6.50 13.77
N ALA A 320 -14.40 -6.51 14.74
CA ALA A 320 -14.24 -5.47 15.73
C ALA A 320 -12.93 -4.70 15.52
N ILE A 321 -12.60 -4.36 14.26
CA ILE A 321 -11.44 -3.55 13.87
C ILE A 321 -11.93 -2.24 13.24
N LEU A 322 -11.18 -1.14 13.45
CA LEU A 322 -11.44 0.12 12.76
C LEU A 322 -11.02 0.01 11.29
N ASP A 323 -11.91 0.41 10.40
CA ASP A 323 -11.75 0.42 8.95
C ASP A 323 -11.31 1.81 8.44
N LEU A 324 -10.99 1.89 7.15
CA LEU A 324 -10.41 3.09 6.53
C LEU A 324 -11.43 3.72 5.57
N LEU A 325 -12.02 4.86 5.95
CA LEU A 325 -12.83 5.67 5.03
C LEU A 325 -11.90 6.45 4.11
N GLY A 326 -11.75 5.96 2.88
CA GLY A 326 -10.96 6.55 1.82
C GLY A 326 -11.78 7.42 0.87
N LYS A 327 -11.08 8.34 0.21
CA LYS A 327 -11.59 9.16 -0.89
C LYS A 327 -10.63 9.06 -2.07
N ASP A 328 -11.21 8.85 -3.25
CA ASP A 328 -10.54 8.90 -4.54
C ASP A 328 -11.35 9.74 -5.56
N ASP A 329 -10.97 9.69 -6.84
CA ASP A 329 -11.68 10.39 -7.92
C ASP A 329 -13.08 9.83 -8.20
N THR A 330 -13.36 8.59 -7.76
CA THR A 330 -14.62 7.87 -7.99
C THR A 330 -15.65 8.13 -6.88
N GLY A 331 -15.18 8.45 -5.67
CA GLY A 331 -16.05 8.83 -4.55
C GLY A 331 -15.46 8.48 -3.19
N LEU A 332 -16.35 8.13 -2.27
CA LEU A 332 -16.00 7.66 -0.93
C LEU A 332 -16.23 6.15 -0.85
N THR A 333 -15.27 5.45 -0.25
CA THR A 333 -15.31 4.00 -0.03
C THR A 333 -14.75 3.72 1.36
N VAL A 334 -15.43 2.86 2.13
CA VAL A 334 -14.79 2.25 3.30
C VAL A 334 -14.09 0.98 2.86
N TYR A 335 -12.79 0.94 3.12
CA TYR A 335 -11.94 -0.22 2.92
C TYR A 335 -11.89 -0.99 4.22
N GLU A 336 -12.69 -2.04 4.29
CA GLU A 336 -12.91 -2.82 5.49
C GLU A 336 -11.75 -3.81 5.71
N SER A 337 -11.45 -4.05 6.97
CA SER A 337 -10.48 -5.05 7.45
C SER A 337 -10.88 -6.49 7.08
N ASP A 338 -12.17 -6.76 6.96
CA ASP A 338 -12.76 -8.03 6.47
C ASP A 338 -12.69 -8.22 4.94
N ALA A 339 -11.77 -7.55 4.24
CA ALA A 339 -11.58 -7.64 2.78
C ALA A 339 -12.80 -7.20 1.93
N ILE A 340 -13.59 -6.27 2.45
CA ILE A 340 -14.77 -5.72 1.77
C ILE A 340 -14.55 -4.23 1.45
N ASP A 341 -14.96 -3.83 0.25
CA ASP A 341 -15.02 -2.42 -0.14
C ASP A 341 -16.48 -1.97 -0.14
N SER A 342 -16.83 -1.08 0.78
CA SER A 342 -18.19 -0.58 0.95
C SER A 342 -18.32 0.83 0.37
N ALA A 343 -19.09 0.96 -0.71
CA ALA A 343 -19.38 2.27 -1.30
C ALA A 343 -20.13 3.18 -0.31
N VAL A 344 -19.71 4.44 -0.22
CA VAL A 344 -20.26 5.42 0.72
C VAL A 344 -20.95 6.55 -0.01
N THR A 345 -22.20 6.80 0.35
CA THR A 345 -22.93 7.95 -0.20
C THR A 345 -22.47 9.24 0.47
N ASN A 346 -22.06 10.24 -0.32
CA ASN A 346 -21.60 11.52 0.22
C ASN A 346 -22.74 12.55 0.30
N TRP A 347 -23.11 12.92 1.52
CA TRP A 347 -24.11 13.94 1.86
C TRP A 347 -23.49 15.23 2.41
N THR A 348 -22.21 15.48 2.18
CA THR A 348 -21.54 16.73 2.54
C THR A 348 -22.34 17.94 2.04
N GLY A 349 -22.66 18.87 2.96
CA GLY A 349 -23.45 20.07 2.67
C GLY A 349 -24.94 19.84 2.41
N GLN A 350 -25.45 18.60 2.53
CA GLN A 350 -26.88 18.29 2.49
C GLN A 350 -27.45 18.13 3.89
N GLY A 351 -28.77 18.31 4.05
CA GLY A 351 -29.40 18.22 5.37
C GLY A 351 -29.12 19.43 6.26
N SER A 352 -29.07 19.25 7.58
CA SER A 352 -28.86 20.35 8.52
C SER A 352 -28.26 19.89 9.84
N LEU A 353 -27.43 20.74 10.46
CA LEU A 353 -27.01 20.64 11.85
C LEU A 353 -27.54 21.86 12.61
N THR A 354 -28.45 21.65 13.56
CA THR A 354 -29.13 22.74 14.29
C THR A 354 -28.95 22.61 15.78
N ARG A 355 -28.57 23.71 16.44
CA ARG A 355 -28.39 23.73 17.89
C ARG A 355 -29.75 23.82 18.58
N VAL A 356 -30.09 22.82 19.37
CA VAL A 356 -31.34 22.75 20.15
C VAL A 356 -31.15 23.38 21.52
N GLN A 357 -30.02 23.13 22.17
CA GLN A 357 -29.70 23.65 23.49
C GLN A 357 -28.20 23.92 23.63
N GLY A 358 -27.85 24.91 24.45
CA GLY A 358 -26.52 24.89 25.05
C GLY A 358 -26.21 26.09 25.94
N GLY A 359 -25.11 25.98 26.67
CA GLY A 359 -24.60 26.96 27.62
C GLY A 359 -23.11 26.73 27.92
N ALA A 360 -22.69 26.92 29.18
CA ALA A 360 -21.30 26.61 29.57
C ALA A 360 -20.97 25.10 29.48
N GLY A 361 -21.96 24.23 29.76
CA GLY A 361 -21.85 22.77 29.73
C GLY A 361 -22.07 22.17 28.33
N ASP A 362 -22.71 21.01 28.27
CA ASP A 362 -22.96 20.29 27.02
C ASP A 362 -23.91 21.06 26.10
N HIS A 363 -23.69 20.91 24.80
CA HIS A 363 -24.57 21.45 23.78
C HIS A 363 -25.29 20.27 23.13
N LEU A 364 -26.55 20.49 22.77
CA LEU A 364 -27.39 19.52 22.10
C LEU A 364 -27.66 20.00 20.68
N TYR A 365 -27.40 19.15 19.70
CA TYR A 365 -27.68 19.41 18.30
C TYR A 365 -28.60 18.34 17.71
N ASP A 366 -29.49 18.77 16.83
CA ASP A 366 -30.21 17.89 15.93
C ASP A 366 -29.55 17.95 14.56
N ALA A 367 -29.00 16.82 14.11
CA ALA A 367 -28.49 16.62 12.76
C ALA A 367 -29.50 15.83 11.93
N VAL A 368 -29.75 16.27 10.70
CA VAL A 368 -30.66 15.61 9.77
C VAL A 368 -29.93 15.40 8.45
N VAL A 369 -29.87 14.16 7.97
CA VAL A 369 -29.37 13.78 6.65
C VAL A 369 -30.52 13.25 5.79
N PRO A 370 -30.41 13.30 4.44
CA PRO A 370 -31.34 12.61 3.56
C PRO A 370 -31.51 11.14 3.94
N LEU A 371 -32.71 10.60 3.78
CA LEU A 371 -32.93 9.16 3.92
C LEU A 371 -32.05 8.43 2.90
N ASN A 372 -31.26 7.49 3.38
CA ASN A 372 -30.34 6.67 2.59
C ASN A 372 -30.48 5.21 3.02
N ALA A 373 -30.12 4.29 2.13
CA ALA A 373 -29.88 2.90 2.49
C ALA A 373 -28.39 2.60 2.31
N GLY A 374 -27.75 2.09 3.36
CA GLY A 374 -26.34 1.74 3.39
C GLY A 374 -25.42 2.88 3.85
N PRO A 375 -24.09 2.65 3.75
CA PRO A 375 -23.09 3.58 4.26
C PRO A 375 -23.19 4.99 3.68
N PHE A 376 -23.09 5.99 4.54
CA PHE A 376 -23.02 7.38 4.13
C PHE A 376 -22.05 8.20 4.99
N TYR A 377 -21.56 9.29 4.42
CA TYR A 377 -20.77 10.31 5.08
C TYR A 377 -21.45 11.67 4.92
N ALA A 378 -21.55 12.45 5.99
CA ALA A 378 -22.07 13.82 5.96
C ALA A 378 -21.17 14.76 6.74
N GLU A 379 -21.13 16.02 6.31
CA GLU A 379 -20.27 17.05 6.87
C GLU A 379 -21.00 18.40 6.84
N TRP A 380 -20.93 19.14 7.96
CA TRP A 380 -21.46 20.49 8.10
C TRP A 380 -20.50 21.39 8.86
N SER A 381 -20.43 22.67 8.48
CA SER A 381 -19.67 23.67 9.22
C SER A 381 -20.15 23.78 10.68
N TYR A 382 -19.20 23.84 11.61
CA TYR A 382 -19.44 23.82 13.04
C TYR A 382 -18.67 24.94 13.76
N THR A 383 -19.35 26.03 14.09
CA THR A 383 -18.70 27.27 14.56
C THR A 383 -18.04 27.21 15.95
N ASN A 384 -18.23 26.14 16.74
CA ASN A 384 -17.69 26.01 18.10
C ASN A 384 -16.59 24.93 18.23
N GLY A 385 -16.07 24.41 17.11
CA GLY A 385 -15.20 23.23 17.08
C GLY A 385 -13.90 23.35 17.88
N ALA A 386 -13.34 24.55 18.00
CA ALA A 386 -12.11 24.80 18.75
C ALA A 386 -12.16 24.46 20.25
N THR A 387 -13.36 24.26 20.81
CA THR A 387 -13.55 24.16 22.27
C THR A 387 -14.39 22.97 22.71
N ARG A 388 -14.78 22.08 21.77
CA ARG A 388 -15.78 21.04 22.01
C ARG A 388 -15.45 19.77 21.26
N ASP A 389 -15.66 18.65 21.95
CA ASP A 389 -15.60 17.30 21.38
C ASP A 389 -17.01 16.72 21.24
N VAL A 390 -17.16 15.72 20.37
CA VAL A 390 -18.40 14.93 20.25
C VAL A 390 -18.48 13.96 21.42
N ARG A 391 -19.53 14.07 22.25
CA ARG A 391 -19.74 13.14 23.38
C ARG A 391 -20.46 11.87 22.96
N THR A 392 -21.60 12.02 22.29
CA THR A 392 -22.46 10.89 21.89
C THR A 392 -23.24 11.30 20.67
N VAL A 393 -23.61 10.34 19.83
CA VAL A 393 -24.57 10.56 18.75
C VAL A 393 -25.58 9.44 18.80
N VAL A 394 -26.86 9.81 18.83
CA VAL A 394 -27.99 8.87 18.91
C VAL A 394 -28.88 9.07 17.70
N ARG A 395 -29.00 8.05 16.85
CA ARG A 395 -29.92 8.06 15.71
C ARG A 395 -31.37 7.97 16.19
N ALA A 396 -32.32 8.44 15.38
CA ALA A 396 -33.74 8.49 15.72
C ALA A 396 -34.38 7.15 16.14
N ASP A 397 -33.80 6.01 15.77
CA ASP A 397 -34.22 4.67 16.19
C ASP A 397 -33.62 4.21 17.53
N GLY A 398 -32.82 5.05 18.18
CA GLY A 398 -32.16 4.79 19.45
C GLY A 398 -30.77 4.17 19.32
N LYS A 399 -30.24 3.93 18.11
CA LYS A 399 -28.86 3.46 17.91
C LYS A 399 -27.88 4.53 18.40
N VAL A 400 -27.04 4.17 19.38
CA VAL A 400 -25.89 4.98 19.77
C VAL A 400 -24.75 4.67 18.81
N LEU A 401 -24.26 5.67 18.08
CA LEU A 401 -23.17 5.50 17.14
C LEU A 401 -21.86 5.26 17.87
N LYS A 402 -20.94 4.54 17.22
CA LYS A 402 -19.58 4.36 17.70
C LYS A 402 -18.87 5.72 17.73
N ALA A 403 -18.01 5.93 18.72
CA ALA A 403 -17.31 7.20 18.90
C ALA A 403 -16.44 7.60 17.69
N ALA A 404 -15.91 6.64 16.92
CA ALA A 404 -15.13 6.95 15.71
C ALA A 404 -16.00 7.46 14.54
N ASN A 405 -17.31 7.22 14.59
CA ASN A 405 -18.23 7.51 13.49
C ASN A 405 -18.83 8.93 13.55
N ALA A 406 -18.46 9.72 14.55
CA ALA A 406 -18.81 11.13 14.61
C ALA A 406 -17.68 11.92 15.25
N TRP A 407 -17.19 12.97 14.57
CA TRP A 407 -16.05 13.76 15.03
C TRP A 407 -16.15 15.23 14.61
N ILE A 408 -15.32 16.06 15.22
CA ILE A 408 -15.06 17.41 14.73
C ILE A 408 -13.77 17.37 13.92
N GLU A 409 -13.88 17.69 12.64
CA GLU A 409 -12.75 17.90 11.75
C GLU A 409 -12.33 19.37 11.81
N GLN A 410 -11.03 19.63 11.84
CA GLN A 410 -10.48 20.98 11.73
C GLN A 410 -9.71 21.12 10.43
N ARG A 411 -9.88 22.25 9.74
CA ARG A 411 -9.19 22.58 8.50
C ARG A 411 -8.63 23.99 8.55
N ARG A 412 -7.40 24.14 8.04
CA ARG A 412 -6.76 25.45 7.90
C ARG A 412 -5.75 25.40 6.77
N GLU A 413 -5.88 26.31 5.81
CA GLU A 413 -4.84 26.52 4.81
C GLU A 413 -3.64 27.24 5.45
N ARG A 414 -2.43 26.94 4.98
CA ARG A 414 -1.19 27.52 5.49
C ARG A 414 -1.23 29.06 5.49
N GLY A 415 -0.83 29.68 6.60
CA GLY A 415 -0.80 31.14 6.74
C GLY A 415 -2.16 31.84 6.70
N THR A 416 -3.25 31.08 6.79
CA THR A 416 -4.61 31.61 6.89
C THR A 416 -5.15 31.41 8.30
N ASP A 417 -5.90 32.40 8.77
CA ASP A 417 -6.70 32.32 9.98
C ASP A 417 -8.12 32.82 9.66
N PRO A 418 -9.16 32.33 10.37
CA PRO A 418 -9.13 31.36 11.47
C PRO A 418 -9.22 29.90 10.98
N TRP A 419 -9.04 28.95 11.90
CA TRP A 419 -9.41 27.54 11.70
C TRP A 419 -10.89 27.41 11.34
N GLU A 420 -11.17 26.55 10.37
CA GLU A 420 -12.51 26.09 10.03
C GLU A 420 -12.77 24.75 10.70
N TYR A 421 -14.00 24.54 11.16
CA TYR A 421 -14.38 23.34 11.88
C TYR A 421 -15.65 22.76 11.26
N TYR A 422 -15.71 21.44 11.23
CA TYR A 422 -16.82 20.69 10.66
C TYR A 422 -17.23 19.58 11.60
N PHE A 423 -18.54 19.40 11.80
CA PHE A 423 -19.06 18.18 12.37
C PHE A 423 -19.23 17.16 11.25
N CYS A 424 -18.60 16.01 11.42
CA CYS A 424 -18.60 14.91 10.48
C CYS A 424 -19.35 13.71 11.07
N LEU A 425 -20.13 13.04 10.24
CA LEU A 425 -20.95 11.90 10.60
C LEU A 425 -20.80 10.79 9.57
N PHE A 426 -20.53 9.58 10.04
CA PHE A 426 -20.56 8.35 9.27
C PHE A 426 -21.56 7.38 9.90
N ASP A 427 -22.39 6.71 9.11
CA ASP A 427 -23.22 5.59 9.58
C ASP A 427 -23.41 4.60 8.43
N THR A 428 -23.67 3.34 8.77
CA THR A 428 -23.65 2.18 7.87
C THR A 428 -25.03 1.77 7.36
N ASP A 429 -26.09 2.32 7.94
CA ASP A 429 -27.46 1.81 7.77
C ASP A 429 -28.38 2.86 7.14
N GLN A 430 -29.16 3.64 7.91
CA GLN A 430 -30.13 4.57 7.33
C GLN A 430 -29.84 6.03 7.69
N GLY A 431 -30.03 6.88 6.68
CA GLY A 431 -30.11 8.32 6.91
C GLY A 431 -31.34 8.71 7.74
N GLY A 432 -31.45 9.98 8.13
CA GLY A 432 -32.54 10.47 8.98
C GLY A 432 -32.06 11.47 10.02
N ALA A 433 -32.69 11.46 11.19
CA ALA A 433 -32.38 12.39 12.28
C ALA A 433 -31.46 11.76 13.34
N TYR A 434 -30.61 12.58 13.91
CA TYR A 434 -29.60 12.25 14.92
C TYR A 434 -29.58 13.34 15.98
N GLN A 435 -29.43 12.94 17.23
CA GLN A 435 -29.19 13.82 18.36
C GLN A 435 -27.71 13.71 18.77
N VAL A 436 -27.02 14.84 18.80
CA VAL A 436 -25.56 14.98 19.04
C VAL A 436 -25.29 15.76 20.31
#